data_AF-A0A2K3NGS7-F1
#
_entry.id   AF-A0A2K3NGS7-F1
#
_cell.length_a   1.000
_cell.length_b   1.000
_cell.length_c   1.000
_cell.angle_alpha   90.00
_cell.angle_beta   90.00
_cell.angle_gamma   90.00
#
_symmetry.space_group_name_H-M   'P 1'
#
loop_
_entity.id
_entity.type
_entity.pdbx_description
1 polymer ?
#
loop_
_entity_poly.entity_id
_entity_poly.type
_entity_poly.pdbx_seq_one_letter_code
_entity_poly.pdbx_strand_id
1 'polypeptide(L)'
;MVPWNSFPLEIIYQVFGWLAFLSWSIAGYPQLISNFRRKSVVGLSLDYTILNFTKHWSYLIYNASLFFSPVIQKQYFQKYGYGQMIPVAANDVAFSTHAVIINLIVLSQFAIYGNGTQKLSKYAIAIVAVVWFSAAVCFFIALPTQSWLWLISIFKQVSFL
;
A
#
# COMPACT_ATOMS: atom_id res chain seq x y z
N MET A 1 -25.03 25.14 1.36
CA MET A 1 -23.83 24.37 0.94
C MET A 1 -23.92 23.02 1.63
N VAL A 2 -23.90 21.92 0.88
CA VAL A 2 -23.92 20.58 1.47
C VAL A 2 -22.60 20.37 2.21
N PRO A 3 -22.61 20.03 3.50
CA PRO A 3 -21.37 19.69 4.21
C PRO A 3 -20.64 18.58 3.46
N TRP A 4 -19.32 18.71 3.29
CA TRP A 4 -18.51 17.68 2.60
C TRP A 4 -18.55 16.31 3.30
N ASN A 5 -19.04 16.24 4.54
CA ASN A 5 -19.30 15.01 5.31
C ASN A 5 -20.76 14.53 5.22
N SER A 6 -21.53 14.96 4.22
CA SER A 6 -22.92 14.53 4.07
C SER A 6 -23.03 13.04 3.75
N PHE A 7 -24.03 12.39 4.35
CA PHE A 7 -24.32 10.96 4.18
C PHE A 7 -24.38 10.48 2.70
N PRO A 8 -25.00 11.23 1.76
CA PRO A 8 -24.99 10.83 0.35
C PRO A 8 -23.58 10.78 -0.27
N LEU A 9 -22.70 11.71 0.11
CA LEU A 9 -21.35 11.79 -0.43
C LEU A 9 -20.48 10.65 0.10
N GLU A 10 -20.68 10.25 1.35
CA GLU A 10 -20.03 9.08 1.95
C GLU A 10 -20.41 7.78 1.25
N ILE A 11 -21.69 7.58 0.93
CA ILE A 11 -22.15 6.42 0.15
C ILE A 11 -21.50 6.40 -1.23
N ILE A 12 -21.51 7.53 -1.93
CA ILE A 12 -20.90 7.65 -3.26
C ILE A 12 -19.41 7.30 -3.20
N TYR A 13 -18.68 7.83 -2.21
CA TYR A 13 -17.28 7.53 -1.99
C TYR A 13 -17.03 6.04 -1.76
N GLN A 14 -17.84 5.37 -0.93
CA GLN A 14 -17.72 3.93 -0.70
C GLN A 14 -18.01 3.12 -1.97
N VAL A 15 -19.07 3.45 -2.72
CA VAL A 15 -19.43 2.75 -3.96
C VAL A 15 -18.32 2.87 -5.00
N PHE A 16 -17.82 4.09 -5.26
CA PHE A 16 -16.70 4.28 -6.18
C PHE A 16 -15.42 3.59 -5.69
N GLY A 17 -15.16 3.59 -4.39
CA GLY A 17 -14.03 2.89 -3.79
C GLY A 17 -14.06 1.38 -4.07
N TRP A 18 -15.21 0.74 -3.88
CA TRP A 18 -15.37 -0.69 -4.17
C TRP A 18 -15.36 -1.00 -5.67
N LEU A 19 -15.94 -0.16 -6.51
CA LEU A 19 -15.86 -0.31 -7.97
C LEU A 19 -14.41 -0.20 -8.47
N ALA A 20 -13.66 0.78 -7.95
CA ALA A 20 -12.24 0.92 -8.25
C ALA A 20 -11.46 -0.32 -7.80
N PHE A 21 -11.69 -0.81 -6.57
CA PHE A 21 -11.09 -2.05 -6.08
C PHE A 21 -11.34 -3.23 -7.02
N LEU A 22 -12.58 -3.45 -7.47
CA LEU A 22 -12.93 -4.54 -8.37
C LEU A 22 -12.27 -4.38 -9.75
N SER A 23 -12.28 -3.17 -10.31
CA SER A 23 -11.67 -2.87 -11.61
C SER A 23 -10.17 -3.15 -11.61
N TRP A 24 -9.46 -2.65 -10.59
CA TRP A 24 -8.02 -2.89 -10.44
C TRP A 24 -7.70 -4.36 -10.19
N SER A 25 -8.52 -5.05 -9.38
CA SER A 25 -8.35 -6.48 -9.13
C SER A 25 -8.44 -7.24 -10.45
N ILE A 26 -9.52 -7.06 -11.22
CA ILE A 26 -9.73 -7.73 -12.52
C ILE A 26 -8.58 -7.43 -13.48
N ALA A 27 -8.06 -6.20 -13.53
CA ALA A 27 -6.95 -5.83 -14.38
C ALA A 27 -5.62 -6.52 -14.00
N GLY A 28 -5.41 -6.86 -12.72
CA GLY A 28 -4.21 -7.53 -12.23
C GLY A 28 -4.14 -9.04 -12.52
N TYR A 29 -5.29 -9.72 -12.58
CA TYR A 29 -5.36 -11.19 -12.75
C TYR A 29 -4.79 -11.73 -14.08
N PRO A 30 -5.00 -11.09 -15.25
CA PRO A 30 -4.44 -11.56 -16.52
C PRO A 30 -2.92 -11.79 -16.46
N GLN A 31 -2.18 -10.93 -15.75
CA GLN A 31 -0.74 -11.09 -15.58
C GLN A 31 -0.41 -12.36 -14.77
N LEU A 32 -1.09 -12.58 -13.65
CA LEU A 32 -0.92 -13.78 -12.82
C LEU A 32 -1.20 -15.06 -13.62
N ILE A 33 -2.31 -15.07 -14.36
CA ILE A 33 -2.76 -16.23 -15.15
C ILE A 33 -1.78 -16.51 -16.28
N SER A 34 -1.33 -15.46 -16.99
CA SER A 34 -0.35 -15.60 -18.06
C SER A 34 0.97 -16.19 -17.54
N ASN A 35 1.48 -15.67 -16.44
CA ASN A 35 2.70 -16.18 -15.80
C ASN A 35 2.54 -17.66 -15.40
N PHE A 36 1.40 -18.02 -14.81
CA PHE A 36 1.14 -19.39 -14.39
C PHE A 36 0.99 -20.37 -15.58
N ARG A 37 0.34 -19.94 -16.67
CA ARG A 37 0.16 -20.74 -17.88
C ARG A 37 1.46 -20.95 -18.64
N ARG A 38 2.29 -19.90 -18.74
CA ARG A 38 3.58 -19.94 -19.44
C ARG A 38 4.70 -20.56 -18.59
N LYS A 39 4.47 -20.73 -17.27
CA LYS A 39 5.51 -21.12 -16.29
C LYS A 39 6.77 -20.27 -16.41
N SER A 40 6.56 -18.99 -16.72
CA SER A 40 7.62 -18.05 -17.05
C SER A 40 7.18 -16.65 -16.68
N VAL A 41 8.11 -15.90 -16.09
CA VAL A 41 7.95 -14.49 -15.71
C VAL A 41 8.62 -13.54 -16.72
N VAL A 42 8.99 -14.06 -17.90
CA VAL A 42 9.62 -13.26 -18.98
C VAL A 42 8.63 -12.19 -19.47
N GLY A 43 9.09 -10.94 -19.46
CA GLY A 43 8.29 -9.76 -19.81
C GLY A 43 7.85 -8.93 -18.61
N LEU A 44 8.00 -9.45 -17.38
CA LEU A 44 7.83 -8.68 -16.16
C LEU A 44 9.19 -8.22 -15.63
N SER A 45 9.29 -6.96 -15.21
CA SER A 45 10.51 -6.42 -14.60
C SER A 45 10.55 -6.75 -13.11
N LEU A 46 11.59 -7.48 -12.70
CA LEU A 46 11.81 -7.83 -11.30
C LEU A 46 11.95 -6.58 -10.40
N ASP A 47 12.62 -5.53 -10.89
CA ASP A 47 12.77 -4.25 -10.20
C ASP A 47 11.39 -3.60 -9.95
N TYR A 48 10.54 -3.58 -10.98
CA TYR A 48 9.18 -3.02 -10.88
C TYR A 48 8.33 -3.76 -9.86
N THR A 49 8.42 -5.10 -9.81
CA THR A 49 7.66 -5.91 -8.86
C THR A 49 8.09 -5.64 -7.42
N ILE A 50 9.39 -5.54 -7.14
CA ILE A 50 9.87 -5.27 -5.77
C ILE A 50 9.53 -3.84 -5.31
N LEU A 51 9.63 -2.86 -6.22
CA LEU A 51 9.22 -1.49 -5.92
C LEU A 51 7.70 -1.42 -5.67
N ASN A 52 6.88 -2.08 -6.49
CA ASN A 52 5.43 -2.17 -6.26
C ASN A 52 5.09 -2.87 -4.96
N PHE A 53 5.79 -3.95 -4.63
CA PHE A 53 5.60 -4.63 -3.35
C PHE A 53 5.87 -3.69 -2.18
N THR A 54 6.98 -2.95 -2.20
CA THR A 54 7.34 -1.96 -1.16
C THR A 54 6.30 -0.84 -1.05
N LYS A 55 5.84 -0.33 -2.19
CA LYS A 55 4.80 0.69 -2.30
C LYS A 55 3.48 0.22 -1.66
N HIS A 56 2.99 -0.96 -2.05
CA HIS A 56 1.72 -1.51 -1.56
C HIS A 56 1.80 -1.93 -0.09
N TRP A 57 2.94 -2.42 0.39
CA TRP A 57 3.16 -2.65 1.82
C TRP A 57 3.08 -1.37 2.64
N SER A 58 3.74 -0.31 2.18
CA SER A 58 3.71 0.99 2.87
C SER A 58 2.30 1.58 2.87
N TYR A 59 1.57 1.42 1.76
CA TYR A 59 0.16 1.82 1.67
C TYR A 59 -0.74 1.02 2.62
N LEU A 60 -0.53 -0.30 2.73
CA LEU A 60 -1.25 -1.16 3.68
C LEU A 60 -0.96 -0.76 5.12
N ILE A 61 0.30 -0.53 5.49
CA ILE A 61 0.68 -0.10 6.85
C ILE A 61 -0.04 1.21 7.21
N TYR A 62 -0.02 2.20 6.31
CA TYR A 62 -0.71 3.47 6.52
C TYR A 62 -2.22 3.28 6.71
N ASN A 63 -2.90 2.60 5.77
CA ASN A 63 -4.34 2.44 5.81
C ASN A 63 -4.79 1.58 7.00
N ALA A 64 -4.15 0.42 7.22
CA ALA A 64 -4.51 -0.46 8.33
C ALA A 64 -4.26 0.21 9.68
N SER A 65 -3.13 0.91 9.85
CA SER A 65 -2.83 1.59 11.12
C SER A 65 -3.81 2.72 11.42
N LEU A 66 -4.14 3.56 10.42
CA LEU A 66 -5.08 4.66 10.59
C LEU A 66 -6.54 4.16 10.74
N PHE A 67 -6.88 3.05 10.10
CA PHE A 67 -8.23 2.45 10.15
C PHE A 67 -8.49 1.69 11.46
N PHE A 68 -7.54 0.91 11.96
CA PHE A 68 -7.75 0.07 13.15
C PHE A 68 -7.29 0.69 14.47
N SER A 69 -6.27 1.57 14.47
CA SER A 69 -5.71 2.07 15.73
C SER A 69 -6.46 3.29 16.26
N PRO A 70 -7.19 3.19 17.39
CA PRO A 70 -7.90 4.33 17.97
C PRO A 70 -6.93 5.42 18.47
N VAL A 71 -5.69 5.04 18.81
CA VAL A 71 -4.63 5.98 19.23
C VAL A 71 -4.26 6.92 18.09
N ILE A 72 -4.08 6.36 16.88
CA ILE A 72 -3.71 7.13 15.69
C ILE A 72 -4.88 8.01 15.24
N GLN A 73 -6.10 7.49 15.29
CA GLN A 73 -7.31 8.28 15.00
C GLN A 73 -7.45 9.46 15.97
N LYS A 74 -7.24 9.23 17.27
CA LYS A 74 -7.25 10.31 18.26
C LYS A 74 -6.20 11.38 17.94
N GLN A 75 -4.97 10.98 17.60
CA GLN A 75 -3.93 11.92 17.18
C GLN A 75 -4.29 12.68 15.91
N TYR A 76 -4.97 12.02 14.96
CA TYR A 76 -5.47 12.65 13.74
C TYR A 76 -6.50 13.74 14.08
N PHE A 77 -7.50 13.42 14.89
CA PHE A 77 -8.51 14.41 15.30
C PHE A 77 -7.94 15.54 16.15
N GLN A 78 -6.94 15.27 16.98
CA GLN A 78 -6.23 16.32 17.73
C GLN A 78 -5.47 17.28 16.80
N LYS A 79 -4.92 16.78 15.69
CA LYS A 79 -4.15 17.58 14.73
C LYS A 79 -5.02 18.34 13.73
N TYR A 80 -6.07 17.71 13.22
CA TYR A 80 -6.90 18.24 12.12
C TYR A 80 -8.32 18.66 12.54
N GLY A 81 -8.74 18.32 13.76
CA GLY A 81 -10.05 18.64 14.33
C GLY A 81 -11.03 17.46 14.32
N TYR A 82 -11.89 17.40 15.34
CA TYR A 82 -12.90 16.33 15.53
C TYR A 82 -14.05 16.34 14.52
N GLY A 83 -14.21 17.43 13.75
CA GLY A 83 -15.21 17.51 12.67
C GLY A 83 -14.74 16.96 11.32
N GLN A 84 -13.48 16.53 11.22
CA GLN A 84 -12.92 15.97 9.99
C GLN A 84 -13.21 14.48 9.89
N MET A 85 -13.36 13.96 8.66
CA MET A 85 -13.48 12.52 8.43
C MET A 85 -12.08 11.89 8.35
N ILE A 86 -11.95 10.64 8.81
CA ILE A 86 -10.73 9.86 8.59
C ILE A 86 -10.64 9.55 7.10
N PRO A 87 -9.52 9.88 6.43
CA PRO A 87 -9.40 9.79 4.97
C PRO A 87 -9.10 8.37 4.48
N VAL A 88 -9.49 7.36 5.25
CA VAL A 88 -9.24 5.94 4.97
C VAL A 88 -10.52 5.18 5.24
N ALA A 89 -11.00 4.47 4.23
CA ALA A 89 -12.16 3.61 4.33
C ALA A 89 -11.79 2.12 4.21
N ALA A 90 -12.76 1.25 4.49
CA ALA A 90 -12.56 -0.19 4.46
C ALA A 90 -12.11 -0.69 3.07
N ASN A 91 -12.57 -0.06 1.99
CA ASN A 91 -12.15 -0.37 0.62
C ASN A 91 -10.65 -0.11 0.39
N ASP A 92 -10.05 0.90 1.04
CA ASP A 92 -8.62 1.20 0.89
C ASP A 92 -7.76 0.11 1.57
N VAL A 93 -8.20 -0.37 2.73
CA VAL A 93 -7.57 -1.49 3.45
C VAL A 93 -7.72 -2.79 2.64
N ALA A 94 -8.92 -3.07 2.11
CA ALA A 94 -9.17 -4.25 1.28
C ALA A 94 -8.32 -4.24 0.00
N PHE A 95 -8.26 -3.10 -0.70
CA PHE A 95 -7.45 -2.93 -1.90
C PHE A 95 -5.95 -3.10 -1.64
N SER A 96 -5.43 -2.42 -0.61
CA SER A 96 -4.01 -2.52 -0.26
C SER A 96 -3.60 -3.93 0.17
N THR A 97 -4.46 -4.62 0.93
CA THR A 97 -4.26 -6.03 1.32
C THR A 97 -4.23 -6.94 0.09
N HIS A 98 -5.22 -6.81 -0.79
CA HIS A 98 -5.28 -7.58 -2.03
C HIS A 98 -4.05 -7.34 -2.92
N ALA A 99 -3.63 -6.09 -3.09
CA ALA A 99 -2.46 -5.73 -3.89
C ALA A 99 -1.16 -6.33 -3.32
N VAL A 100 -1.00 -6.35 -1.99
CA VAL A 100 0.14 -7.03 -1.33
C VAL A 100 0.13 -8.53 -1.60
N ILE A 101 -1.03 -9.19 -1.50
CA ILE A 101 -1.17 -10.63 -1.78
C ILE A 101 -0.82 -10.93 -3.24
N ILE A 102 -1.36 -10.16 -4.18
CA ILE A 102 -1.07 -10.32 -5.62
C ILE A 102 0.42 -10.15 -5.89
N ASN A 103 1.06 -9.11 -5.34
CA ASN A 103 2.51 -8.91 -5.52
C ASN A 103 3.33 -10.02 -4.84
N LEU A 104 2.89 -10.57 -3.70
CA LEU A 104 3.55 -11.71 -3.05
C LEU A 104 3.47 -12.98 -3.92
N ILE A 105 2.33 -13.22 -4.56
CA ILE A 105 2.16 -14.33 -5.51
C ILE A 105 3.13 -14.14 -6.69
N VAL A 106 3.21 -12.94 -7.26
CA VAL A 106 4.13 -12.64 -8.37
C VAL A 106 5.60 -12.83 -7.95
N LEU A 107 6.00 -12.34 -6.78
CA LEU A 107 7.35 -12.56 -6.24
C LEU A 107 7.64 -14.06 -6.04
N SER A 108 6.65 -14.83 -5.60
CA SER A 108 6.77 -16.28 -5.49
C SER A 108 6.93 -16.94 -6.87
N GLN A 109 6.23 -16.45 -7.90
CA GLN A 109 6.42 -16.90 -9.28
C GLN A 109 7.85 -16.62 -9.79
N PHE A 110 8.43 -15.46 -9.44
CA PHE A 110 9.84 -15.17 -9.76
C PHE A 110 10.80 -16.16 -9.09
N ALA A 111 10.53 -16.54 -7.84
CA ALA A 111 11.35 -17.52 -7.12
C ALA A 111 11.22 -18.94 -7.69
N ILE A 112 10.03 -19.35 -8.13
CA ILE A 112 9.75 -20.71 -8.63
C ILE A 112 10.17 -20.90 -10.09
N TYR A 113 9.77 -19.97 -10.97
CA TYR A 113 10.02 -20.10 -12.42
C TYR A 113 11.41 -19.58 -12.83
N GLY A 114 12.13 -18.98 -11.90
CA GLY A 114 13.41 -18.35 -12.14
C GLY A 114 13.26 -17.02 -12.87
N ASN A 115 14.11 -16.09 -12.48
CA ASN A 115 14.27 -14.75 -13.05
C ASN A 115 15.02 -14.74 -14.41
N GLY A 116 15.34 -15.92 -14.96
CA GLY A 116 16.08 -16.05 -16.21
C GLY A 116 17.43 -15.34 -16.13
N THR A 117 17.63 -14.33 -16.99
CA THR A 117 18.83 -13.48 -17.05
C THR A 117 18.68 -12.13 -16.33
N GLN A 118 17.48 -11.81 -15.81
CA GLN A 118 17.23 -10.53 -15.15
C GLN A 118 17.89 -10.48 -13.78
N LYS A 119 18.84 -9.56 -13.64
CA LYS A 119 19.44 -9.22 -12.35
C LYS A 119 18.72 -8.03 -11.76
N LEU A 120 18.54 -8.06 -10.44
CA LEU A 120 18.03 -6.92 -9.68
C LEU A 120 18.97 -5.73 -9.85
N SER A 121 18.44 -4.58 -10.24
CA SER A 121 19.23 -3.36 -10.38
C SER A 121 19.74 -2.90 -9.02
N LYS A 122 21.03 -2.53 -8.98
CA LYS A 122 21.64 -1.95 -7.77
C LYS A 122 20.88 -0.71 -7.29
N TYR A 123 20.29 0.06 -8.21
CA TYR A 123 19.48 1.23 -7.88
C TYR A 123 18.17 0.83 -7.20
N ALA A 124 17.49 -0.22 -7.69
CA ALA A 124 16.27 -0.71 -7.07
C ALA A 124 16.54 -1.23 -5.63
N ILE A 125 17.62 -2.00 -5.44
CA ILE A 125 18.08 -2.43 -4.11
C ILE A 125 18.33 -1.23 -3.22
N ALA A 126 19.09 -0.24 -3.70
CA ALA A 126 19.44 0.94 -2.92
C ALA A 126 18.20 1.71 -2.49
N ILE A 127 17.23 1.92 -3.39
CA ILE A 127 15.96 2.59 -3.06
C ILE A 127 15.20 1.83 -1.98
N VAL A 128 15.01 0.53 -2.15
CA VAL A 128 14.28 -0.31 -1.18
C VAL A 128 15.00 -0.32 0.17
N ALA A 129 16.32 -0.48 0.17
CA ALA A 129 17.13 -0.47 1.39
C ALA A 129 17.03 0.87 2.12
N VAL A 130 17.15 1.99 1.40
CA VAL A 130 17.00 3.34 2.00
C VAL A 130 15.60 3.53 2.56
N VAL A 131 14.55 3.13 1.83
CA VAL A 131 13.15 3.23 2.29
C VAL A 131 12.94 2.47 3.60
N TRP A 132 13.30 1.19 3.65
CA TRP A 132 13.09 0.36 4.84
C TRP A 132 14.01 0.72 6.01
N PHE A 133 15.25 1.15 5.72
CA PHE A 133 16.15 1.69 6.74
C PHE A 133 15.58 2.98 7.37
N SER A 134 15.10 3.90 6.52
CA SER A 134 14.46 5.14 6.98
C SER A 134 13.22 4.84 7.82
N ALA A 135 12.38 3.89 7.39
CA ALA A 135 11.21 3.45 8.13
C ALA A 135 11.58 2.88 9.51
N ALA A 136 12.64 2.06 9.60
CA ALA A 136 13.12 1.52 10.86
C ALA A 136 13.61 2.62 11.81
N VAL A 137 14.42 3.57 11.31
CA VAL A 137 14.88 4.72 12.11
C VAL A 137 13.69 5.53 12.63
N CYS A 138 12.72 5.83 11.77
CA CYS A 138 11.53 6.59 12.16
C CYS A 138 10.67 5.84 13.19
N PHE A 139 10.59 4.52 13.11
CA PHE A 139 9.91 3.69 14.11
C PHE A 139 10.55 3.84 15.50
N PHE A 140 11.88 3.76 15.59
CA PHE A 140 12.60 3.95 16.86
C PHE A 140 12.47 5.38 17.43
N ILE A 141 12.36 6.41 16.57
CA ILE A 141 12.12 7.79 17.00
C ILE A 141 10.68 7.99 17.49
N ALA A 142 9.71 7.36 16.83
CA ALA A 142 8.29 7.46 17.18
C ALA A 142 7.95 6.74 18.49
N LEU A 143 8.73 5.71 18.87
CA LEU A 143 8.51 4.88 20.04
C LEU A 143 8.54 5.68 21.38
N PRO A 144 9.57 6.50 21.69
CA PRO A 144 9.58 7.31 22.92
C PRO A 144 8.62 8.51 22.84
N THR A 145 8.44 9.09 21.66
CA THR A 145 7.61 10.30 21.46
C THR A 145 6.12 9.99 21.29
N GLN A 146 5.75 8.70 21.22
CA GLN A 146 4.40 8.21 20.94
C GLN A 146 3.75 8.87 19.71
N SER A 147 4.55 9.36 18.76
CA SER A 147 4.09 10.15 17.60
C SER A 147 3.68 9.26 16.43
N TRP A 148 2.72 8.36 16.67
CA TRP A 148 2.28 7.33 15.73
C TRP A 148 1.69 7.89 14.43
N LEU A 149 0.93 8.99 14.50
CA LEU A 149 0.41 9.67 13.31
C LEU A 149 1.52 10.19 12.38
N TRP A 150 2.60 10.71 12.96
CA TRP A 150 3.76 11.16 12.19
C TRP A 150 4.46 9.98 11.51
N LEU A 151 4.65 8.87 12.24
CA LEU A 151 5.24 7.65 11.69
C LEU A 151 4.45 7.14 10.47
N ILE A 152 3.13 7.00 10.57
CA ILE A 152 2.34 6.49 9.44
C ILE A 152 2.32 7.47 8.26
N SER A 153 2.49 8.77 8.50
CA SER A 153 2.56 9.76 7.42
C SER A 153 3.80 9.58 6.53
N ILE A 154 4.89 9.02 7.07
CA ILE A 154 6.10 8.67 6.31
C ILE A 154 5.80 7.48 5.39
N PHE A 155 5.12 6.45 5.91
CA PHE A 155 4.68 5.32 5.07
C PHE A 155 3.74 5.76 3.94
N LYS A 156 2.90 6.77 4.18
CA LYS A 156 2.10 7.40 3.13
C LYS A 156 2.97 8.02 2.04
N GLN A 157 4.05 8.74 2.39
CA GLN A 157 4.96 9.31 1.39
C GLN A 157 5.64 8.24 0.54
N VAL A 158 6.08 7.14 1.18
CA VAL A 158 6.67 5.99 0.48
C VAL A 158 5.67 5.34 -0.49
N SER A 159 4.37 5.36 -0.20
CA SER A 159 3.37 4.82 -1.13
C SER A 159 3.24 5.59 -2.46
N PHE A 160 3.80 6.80 -2.57
CA PHE A 160 3.85 7.58 -3.81
C PHE A 160 5.08 7.30 -4.68
N LEU A 161 6.03 6.50 -4.18
CA LEU A 161 7.16 5.97 -4.95
C LEU A 161 6.68 5.08 -6.10
#